data_AF-A0A522WYC3-F1
#
_entry.id   AF-A0A522WYC3-F1
#
_cell.length_a   1.000
_cell.length_b   1.000
_cell.length_c   1.000
_cell.angle_alpha   90.00
_cell.angle_beta   90.00
_cell.angle_gamma   90.00
#
_symmetry.space_group_name_H-M   'P 1'
#
loop_
_entity.id
_entity.type
_entity.pdbx_description
1 polymer ?
#
loop_
_entity_poly.entity_id
_entity_poly.type
_entity_poly.pdbx_seq_one_letter_code
_entity_poly.pdbx_strand_id
1 'polypeptide(L)'
;MPGPSSPPPLDLLGDLVARARKAGAEAADAVLIDSVSLSVGMRLGELERLERAEAGDVGLRVLLGKRQAFVSSSDRSPAALDELVERAVAMARIVPEDPWCGLADPSELARDFPALDVFDPSEPTAEHLIHMVRRGEDAARAVPGVTNSEGCEAGWGRSAVAIVASNGFSFGYSVSSSSLSVSVLAGDSVQGMERDHDYTSAVYLSDLRQPEDVGHEAGRRAVHRLNARKVATRQVPVILDPRVARGLISSLAGAINGAGVARGTSFLKDKLGQQVFAKGIRVIDDPHRQRGLRSRPCDGEGVATRRRAVVEDGVLTTWLLDLRSSRQLGMTSTGHASRGTGSPPSPSASNFYLEAGVVTPAEMIHDVPDGFYVTELFGQGVNGVTGDYSRGAAGFWISGGEIAFPVSEVTVAGNLKDMFLNLTPASDLELRHGIDSPTLRIDGLTVAGR
;
A
#
# COMPACT_ATOMS: atom_id res chain seq x y z
N MET A 1 22.36 -21.83 18.18
CA MET A 1 22.14 -21.72 19.64
C MET A 1 21.42 -20.40 19.88
N PRO A 2 20.22 -20.37 20.46
CA PRO A 2 19.61 -19.11 20.83
C PRO A 2 20.47 -18.50 21.95
N GLY A 3 20.83 -17.23 21.81
CA GLY A 3 21.58 -16.47 22.82
C GLY A 3 20.83 -16.38 24.15
N PRO A 4 21.42 -15.76 25.20
CA PRO A 4 20.77 -15.60 26.49
C PRO A 4 19.35 -15.06 26.28
N SER A 5 18.37 -15.77 26.85
CA SER A 5 16.95 -15.62 26.58
C SER A 5 16.50 -14.17 26.68
N SER A 6 16.38 -13.49 25.55
CA SER A 6 15.72 -12.18 25.49
C SER A 6 14.31 -12.34 26.07
N PRO A 7 13.87 -11.41 26.94
CA PRO A 7 12.51 -11.45 27.45
C PRO A 7 11.51 -11.43 26.28
N PRO A 8 10.32 -12.06 26.42
CA PRO A 8 9.26 -11.95 25.42
C PRO A 8 9.04 -10.48 25.00
N PRO A 9 8.73 -10.20 23.72
CA PRO A 9 8.65 -8.82 23.23
C PRO A 9 7.77 -7.88 24.07
N LEU A 10 6.64 -8.37 24.60
CA LEU A 10 5.75 -7.58 25.44
C LEU A 10 6.37 -7.23 26.80
N ASP A 11 7.14 -8.14 27.39
CA ASP A 11 7.82 -7.89 28.67
C ASP A 11 8.93 -6.86 28.52
N LEU A 12 9.70 -6.94 27.42
CA LEU A 12 10.72 -5.96 27.07
C LEU A 12 10.12 -4.56 26.91
N LEU A 13 9.03 -4.45 26.15
CA LEU A 13 8.34 -3.19 25.93
C LEU A 13 7.68 -2.65 27.21
N GLY A 14 7.13 -3.53 28.04
CA GLY A 14 6.57 -3.17 29.35
C GLY A 14 7.62 -2.57 30.28
N ASP A 15 8.80 -3.19 30.38
CA ASP A 15 9.94 -2.67 31.13
C ASP A 15 10.41 -1.32 30.56
N LEU A 16 10.54 -1.20 29.23
CA LEU A 16 10.95 0.03 28.58
C LEU A 16 9.99 1.20 28.87
N VAL A 17 8.67 0.95 28.78
CA VAL A 17 7.64 1.94 29.13
C VAL A 17 7.72 2.32 30.62
N ALA A 18 7.95 1.34 31.51
CA ALA A 18 8.11 1.60 32.94
C ALA A 18 9.35 2.46 33.25
N ARG A 19 10.50 2.18 32.59
CA ARG A 19 11.72 2.99 32.69
C ARG A 19 11.48 4.42 32.21
N ALA A 20 10.80 4.60 31.07
CA ALA A 20 10.45 5.92 30.55
C ALA A 20 9.63 6.75 31.54
N ARG A 21 8.63 6.12 32.19
CA ARG A 21 7.83 6.79 33.23
C ARG A 21 8.67 7.16 34.45
N LYS A 22 9.55 6.25 34.91
CA LYS A 22 10.47 6.52 36.02
C LYS A 22 11.44 7.66 35.72
N ALA A 23 11.87 7.80 34.47
CA ALA A 23 12.74 8.89 33.99
C ALA A 23 12.01 10.24 33.83
N GLY A 24 10.68 10.25 34.01
CA GLY A 24 9.86 11.46 34.09
C GLY A 24 8.84 11.62 32.98
N ALA A 25 8.69 10.66 32.06
CA ALA A 25 7.57 10.67 31.10
C ALA A 25 6.22 10.53 31.82
N GLU A 26 5.25 11.39 31.50
CA GLU A 26 3.90 11.28 32.06
C GLU A 26 3.15 10.09 31.44
N ALA A 27 3.31 9.94 30.14
CA ALA A 27 2.84 8.82 29.36
C ALA A 27 3.92 8.37 28.37
N ALA A 28 3.92 7.10 28.02
CA ALA A 28 4.80 6.55 27.00
C ALA A 28 4.12 5.37 26.30
N ASP A 29 4.55 5.10 25.08
CA ASP A 29 4.27 3.87 24.36
C ASP A 29 5.47 3.43 23.56
N ALA A 30 5.58 2.12 23.35
CA ALA A 30 6.70 1.50 22.69
C ALA A 30 6.19 0.43 21.71
N VAL A 31 6.94 0.27 20.63
CA VAL A 31 6.67 -0.70 19.57
C VAL A 31 7.94 -1.47 19.27
N LEU A 32 7.80 -2.78 19.07
CA LEU A 32 8.89 -3.65 18.63
C LEU A 32 8.43 -4.36 17.36
N ILE A 33 9.31 -4.37 16.36
CA ILE A 33 9.11 -5.10 15.12
C ILE A 33 10.33 -5.99 14.91
N ASP A 34 10.10 -7.30 14.87
CA ASP A 34 11.08 -8.31 14.46
C ASP A 34 10.66 -8.86 13.12
N SER A 35 11.56 -8.87 12.14
CA SER A 35 11.30 -9.42 10.82
C SER A 35 12.38 -10.38 10.36
N VAL A 36 11.94 -11.37 9.60
CA VAL A 36 12.79 -12.30 8.85
C VAL A 36 12.32 -12.28 7.41
N SER A 37 13.25 -12.21 6.47
CA SER A 37 12.93 -12.33 5.05
C SER A 37 13.93 -13.23 4.33
N LEU A 38 13.42 -13.96 3.34
CA LEU A 38 14.19 -14.73 2.37
C LEU A 38 13.82 -14.26 0.97
N SER A 39 14.80 -13.88 0.16
CA SER A 39 14.58 -13.45 -1.21
C SER A 39 15.55 -14.15 -2.17
N VAL A 40 15.03 -14.49 -3.35
CA VAL A 40 15.76 -15.15 -4.42
C VAL A 40 15.51 -14.39 -5.72
N GLY A 41 16.57 -14.13 -6.47
CA GLY A 41 16.53 -13.52 -7.79
C GLY A 41 17.30 -14.36 -8.81
N MET A 42 16.68 -14.60 -9.96
CA MET A 42 17.28 -15.31 -11.07
C MET A 42 17.15 -14.47 -12.33
N ARG A 43 18.21 -14.44 -13.16
CA ARG A 43 18.20 -13.76 -14.45
C ARG A 43 18.93 -14.58 -15.49
N LEU A 44 18.30 -14.73 -16.65
CA LEU A 44 18.77 -15.52 -17.78
C LEU A 44 19.10 -16.98 -17.41
N GLY A 45 18.38 -17.55 -16.44
CA GLY A 45 18.59 -18.92 -15.93
C GLY A 45 19.68 -19.06 -14.86
N GLU A 46 20.39 -17.98 -14.56
CA GLU A 46 21.47 -17.92 -13.56
C GLU A 46 20.97 -17.28 -12.26
N LEU A 47 21.34 -17.88 -11.13
CA LEU A 47 21.02 -17.34 -9.80
C LEU A 47 21.85 -16.07 -9.55
N GLU A 48 21.20 -14.91 -9.44
CA GLU A 48 21.88 -13.63 -9.19
C GLU A 48 21.82 -13.22 -7.71
N ARG A 49 20.76 -13.59 -7.01
CA ARG A 49 20.54 -13.20 -5.61
C ARG A 49 19.96 -14.35 -4.78
N LEU A 50 20.55 -14.56 -3.60
CA LEU A 50 19.99 -15.34 -2.50
C LEU A 50 20.32 -14.59 -1.21
N GLU A 51 19.32 -14.01 -0.57
CA GLU A 51 19.49 -13.16 0.59
C GLU A 51 18.53 -13.57 1.69
N ARG A 52 19.06 -13.77 2.90
CA ARG A 52 18.27 -13.90 4.12
C ARG A 52 18.63 -12.75 5.04
N ALA A 53 17.62 -12.00 5.47
CA ALA A 53 17.78 -10.88 6.37
C ALA A 53 16.95 -11.09 7.63
N GLU A 54 17.51 -10.67 8.76
CA GLU A 54 16.81 -10.54 10.03
C GLU A 54 16.97 -9.10 10.50
N ALA A 55 15.88 -8.46 10.86
CA ALA A 55 15.88 -7.11 11.39
C ALA A 55 15.04 -7.07 12.67
N GLY A 56 15.43 -6.20 13.58
CA GLY A 56 14.77 -6.06 14.85
C GLY A 56 14.95 -4.65 15.37
N ASP A 57 13.85 -3.90 15.46
CA ASP A 57 13.86 -2.53 15.93
C ASP A 57 12.90 -2.34 17.09
N VAL A 58 13.28 -1.48 18.03
CA VAL A 58 12.41 -0.95 19.08
C VAL A 58 12.25 0.56 18.89
N GLY A 59 11.02 1.04 19.01
CA GLY A 59 10.68 2.45 19.02
C GLY A 59 10.04 2.81 20.35
N LEU A 60 10.49 3.90 20.96
CA LEU A 60 9.92 4.48 22.17
C LEU A 60 9.42 5.89 21.86
N ARG A 61 8.15 6.16 22.17
CA ARG A 61 7.59 7.51 22.20
C ARG A 61 7.21 7.86 23.63
N VAL A 62 7.65 9.04 24.07
CA VAL A 62 7.35 9.60 25.39
C VAL A 62 6.58 10.89 25.26
N LEU A 63 5.72 11.16 26.24
CA LEU A 63 4.89 12.34 26.32
C LEU A 63 5.09 13.05 27.67
N LEU A 64 5.23 14.37 27.61
CA LEU A 64 5.31 15.29 28.74
C LEU A 64 4.29 16.40 28.50
N GLY A 65 3.10 16.29 29.12
CA GLY A 65 1.95 17.14 28.81
C GLY A 65 1.60 17.09 27.32
N LYS A 66 1.77 18.21 26.63
CA LYS A 66 1.54 18.35 25.18
C LYS A 66 2.81 18.29 24.34
N ARG A 67 3.90 17.79 24.89
CA ARG A 67 5.15 17.55 24.15
C ARG A 67 5.33 16.06 23.94
N GLN A 68 5.75 15.67 22.74
CA GLN A 68 6.09 14.28 22.45
C GLN A 68 7.43 14.18 21.74
N ALA A 69 8.20 13.15 22.07
CA ALA A 69 9.39 12.77 21.32
C ALA A 69 9.38 11.27 21.09
N PHE A 70 10.03 10.85 20.01
CA PHE A 70 10.19 9.45 19.66
C PHE A 70 11.65 9.19 19.31
N VAL A 71 12.10 7.98 19.61
CA VAL A 71 13.44 7.49 19.34
C VAL A 71 13.36 6.02 19.00
N SER A 72 14.25 5.55 18.14
CA SER A 72 14.37 4.14 17.80
C SER A 72 15.79 3.63 18.01
N SER A 73 15.91 2.31 18.14
CA SER A 73 17.17 1.57 18.23
C SER A 73 16.96 0.13 17.74
N SER A 74 17.99 -0.44 17.11
CA SER A 74 18.10 -1.88 16.89
C SER A 74 18.87 -2.59 18.00
N ASP A 75 19.67 -1.86 18.78
CA ASP A 75 20.31 -2.38 19.99
C ASP A 75 19.30 -2.41 21.14
N ARG A 76 19.07 -3.61 21.67
CA ARG A 76 18.14 -3.93 22.76
C ARG A 76 18.87 -4.30 24.06
N SER A 77 20.17 -4.05 24.14
CA SER A 77 20.92 -4.24 25.37
C SER A 77 20.39 -3.31 26.47
N PRO A 78 20.46 -3.72 27.75
CA PRO A 78 19.94 -2.90 28.85
C PRO A 78 20.50 -1.47 28.87
N ALA A 79 21.79 -1.32 28.56
CA ALA A 79 22.45 -0.01 28.51
C ALA A 79 21.92 0.86 27.35
N ALA A 80 21.75 0.29 26.15
CA ALA A 80 21.18 1.01 25.02
C ALA A 80 19.72 1.43 25.27
N LEU A 81 18.94 0.61 25.97
CA LEU A 81 17.56 0.96 26.36
C LEU A 81 17.51 2.07 27.40
N ASP A 82 18.44 2.11 28.35
CA ASP A 82 18.56 3.21 29.30
C ASP A 82 18.91 4.53 28.59
N GLU A 83 19.89 4.51 27.68
CA GLU A 83 20.24 5.67 26.84
C GLU A 83 19.06 6.11 25.95
N LEU A 84 18.33 5.15 25.38
CA LEU A 84 17.14 5.40 24.57
C LEU A 84 16.09 6.19 25.37
N VAL A 85 15.83 5.78 26.62
CA VAL A 85 14.90 6.45 27.53
C VAL A 85 15.37 7.86 27.88
N GLU A 86 16.63 8.01 28.29
CA GLU A 86 17.19 9.32 28.65
C GLU A 86 17.08 10.31 27.49
N ARG A 87 17.45 9.86 26.29
CA ARG A 87 17.36 10.65 25.05
C ARG A 87 15.92 11.03 24.74
N ALA A 88 14.97 10.09 24.82
CA ALA A 88 13.56 10.35 24.55
C ALA A 88 13.00 11.44 25.47
N VAL A 89 13.25 11.32 26.79
CA VAL A 89 12.75 12.26 27.79
C VAL A 89 13.42 13.63 27.64
N ALA A 90 14.74 13.67 27.41
CA ALA A 90 15.45 14.92 27.18
C ALA A 90 14.91 15.67 25.94
N MET A 91 14.67 14.95 24.84
CA MET A 91 14.05 15.52 23.64
C MET A 91 12.64 16.05 23.93
N ALA A 92 11.81 15.29 24.62
CA ALA A 92 10.44 15.71 24.92
C ALA A 92 10.36 16.99 25.77
N ARG A 93 11.37 17.29 26.61
CA ARG A 93 11.41 18.53 27.39
C ARG A 93 11.60 19.78 26.54
N ILE A 94 12.32 19.67 25.42
CA ILE A 94 12.74 20.84 24.61
C ILE A 94 11.92 21.03 23.33
N VAL A 95 11.21 20.01 22.86
CA VAL A 95 10.38 20.14 21.66
C VAL A 95 9.19 21.09 21.91
N PRO A 96 8.67 21.73 20.85
CA PRO A 96 7.44 22.50 20.92
C PRO A 96 6.25 21.66 21.36
N GLU A 97 5.22 22.34 21.89
CA GLU A 97 3.95 21.70 22.19
C GLU A 97 3.17 21.36 20.92
N ASP A 98 2.57 20.19 20.93
CA ASP A 98 1.55 19.70 20.02
C ASP A 98 0.27 19.45 20.83
N PRO A 99 -0.69 20.38 20.84
CA PRO A 99 -1.91 20.27 21.65
C PRO A 99 -2.73 18.99 21.41
N TRP A 100 -2.52 18.35 20.26
CA TRP A 100 -3.28 17.20 19.81
C TRP A 100 -2.60 15.86 20.09
N CYS A 101 -1.34 15.87 20.55
CA CYS A 101 -0.67 14.64 20.95
C CYS A 101 -1.28 14.05 22.24
N GLY A 102 -1.10 12.73 22.41
CA GLY A 102 -1.65 11.97 23.54
C GLY A 102 -1.91 10.51 23.18
N LEU A 103 -1.89 9.62 24.19
CA LEU A 103 -2.35 8.23 24.05
C LEU A 103 -3.87 8.14 24.01
N ALA A 104 -4.41 6.99 23.63
CA ALA A 104 -5.84 6.70 23.73
C ALA A 104 -6.30 6.75 25.19
N ASP A 105 -7.52 7.20 25.45
CA ASP A 105 -8.17 6.93 26.72
C ASP A 105 -8.37 5.41 26.90
N PRO A 106 -8.24 4.84 28.10
CA PRO A 106 -8.46 3.40 28.31
C PRO A 106 -9.82 2.88 27.80
N SER A 107 -10.84 3.74 27.71
CA SER A 107 -12.15 3.39 27.13
C SER A 107 -12.16 3.30 25.60
N GLU A 108 -11.19 3.92 24.91
CA GLU A 108 -11.03 3.88 23.45
C GLU A 108 -10.23 2.66 22.97
N LEU A 109 -9.55 1.97 23.89
CA LEU A 109 -8.72 0.80 23.57
C LEU A 109 -9.55 -0.39 23.07
N ALA A 110 -9.01 -1.08 22.07
CA ALA A 110 -9.55 -2.34 21.59
C ALA A 110 -9.55 -3.40 22.70
N ARG A 111 -10.67 -4.12 22.82
CA ARG A 111 -10.85 -5.23 23.76
C ARG A 111 -10.98 -6.57 23.06
N ASP A 112 -11.49 -6.54 21.84
CA ASP A 112 -11.68 -7.70 20.98
C ASP A 112 -10.73 -7.59 19.79
N PHE A 113 -9.99 -8.67 19.54
CA PHE A 113 -9.01 -8.75 18.46
C PHE A 113 -9.44 -9.86 17.48
N PRO A 114 -9.94 -9.50 16.28
CA PRO A 114 -10.39 -10.50 15.32
C PRO A 114 -9.26 -11.42 14.87
N ALA A 115 -9.59 -12.70 14.63
CA ALA A 115 -8.68 -13.63 13.94
C ALA A 115 -8.75 -13.37 12.43
N LEU A 116 -7.62 -13.02 11.82
CA LEU A 116 -7.55 -12.51 10.44
C LEU A 116 -6.83 -13.46 9.47
N ASP A 117 -6.28 -14.56 9.96
CA ASP A 117 -5.46 -15.51 9.18
C ASP A 117 -4.36 -14.80 8.38
N VAL A 118 -3.64 -13.87 9.02
CA VAL A 118 -2.61 -13.02 8.37
C VAL A 118 -1.20 -13.55 8.53
N PHE A 119 -1.05 -14.80 8.98
CA PHE A 119 0.25 -15.37 9.31
C PHE A 119 0.37 -16.82 8.85
N ASP A 120 1.15 -17.04 7.79
CA ASP A 120 1.59 -18.36 7.35
C ASP A 120 2.70 -18.87 8.29
N PRO A 121 2.46 -19.96 9.05
CA PRO A 121 3.46 -20.53 9.94
C PRO A 121 4.62 -21.20 9.19
N SER A 122 4.50 -21.43 7.88
CA SER A 122 5.48 -22.15 7.08
C SER A 122 6.53 -21.21 6.49
N GLU A 123 7.80 -21.46 6.79
CA GLU A 123 8.93 -20.80 6.12
C GLU A 123 9.39 -21.66 4.93
N PRO A 124 9.40 -21.12 3.69
CA PRO A 124 9.88 -21.86 2.54
C PRO A 124 11.40 -22.03 2.56
N THR A 125 11.89 -23.10 1.93
CA THR A 125 13.34 -23.26 1.73
C THR A 125 13.82 -22.41 0.56
N ALA A 126 15.12 -22.09 0.54
CA ALA A 126 15.73 -21.39 -0.58
C ALA A 126 15.57 -22.17 -1.89
N GLU A 127 15.69 -23.49 -1.86
CA GLU A 127 15.52 -24.35 -3.03
C GLU A 127 14.10 -24.27 -3.61
N HIS A 128 13.09 -24.16 -2.74
CA HIS A 128 11.71 -23.98 -3.19
C HIS A 128 11.54 -22.65 -3.94
N LEU A 129 12.06 -21.55 -3.40
CA LEU A 129 12.01 -20.24 -4.05
C LEU A 129 12.84 -20.19 -5.34
N ILE A 130 14.01 -20.85 -5.37
CA ILE A 130 14.83 -21.02 -6.59
C ILE A 130 14.03 -21.72 -7.69
N HIS A 131 13.29 -22.77 -7.33
CA HIS A 131 12.44 -23.48 -8.30
C HIS A 131 11.30 -22.60 -8.82
N MET A 132 10.69 -21.77 -7.95
CA MET A 132 9.65 -20.82 -8.36
C MET A 132 10.18 -19.77 -9.34
N VAL A 133 11.32 -19.12 -9.03
CA VAL A 133 11.85 -18.08 -9.93
C VAL A 133 12.28 -18.63 -11.27
N ARG A 134 12.84 -19.84 -11.30
CA ARG A 134 13.19 -20.53 -12.55
C ARG A 134 11.96 -20.76 -13.42
N ARG A 135 10.89 -21.33 -12.85
CA ARG A 135 9.62 -21.57 -13.56
C ARG A 135 9.02 -20.27 -14.11
N GLY A 136 9.05 -19.20 -13.32
CA GLY A 136 8.52 -17.89 -13.73
C GLY A 136 9.32 -17.26 -14.86
N GLU A 137 10.65 -17.22 -14.75
CA GLU A 137 11.50 -16.65 -15.81
C GLU A 137 11.44 -17.49 -17.10
N ASP A 138 11.52 -18.82 -16.99
CA ASP A 138 11.47 -19.72 -18.16
C ASP A 138 10.16 -19.56 -18.93
N ALA A 139 9.03 -19.47 -18.22
CA ALA A 139 7.72 -19.25 -18.84
C ALA A 139 7.64 -17.89 -19.56
N ALA A 140 8.20 -16.83 -18.99
CA ALA A 140 8.22 -15.52 -19.63
C ALA A 140 9.10 -15.50 -20.89
N ARG A 141 10.28 -16.10 -20.82
CA ARG A 141 11.22 -16.19 -21.95
C ARG A 141 10.72 -17.10 -23.07
N ALA A 142 9.84 -18.05 -22.76
CA ALA A 142 9.22 -18.91 -23.76
C ALA A 142 8.16 -18.19 -24.62
N VAL A 143 7.71 -16.98 -24.22
CA VAL A 143 6.74 -16.20 -25.01
C VAL A 143 7.40 -15.68 -26.29
N PRO A 144 6.86 -16.01 -27.49
CA PRO A 144 7.43 -15.54 -28.75
C PRO A 144 7.50 -14.02 -28.83
N GLY A 145 8.68 -13.48 -29.14
CA GLY A 145 8.95 -12.04 -29.21
C GLY A 145 9.68 -11.49 -27.98
N VAL A 146 9.71 -12.23 -26.86
CA VAL A 146 10.61 -11.94 -25.74
C VAL A 146 12.05 -12.28 -26.15
N THR A 147 12.95 -11.32 -26.00
CA THR A 147 14.34 -11.42 -26.45
C THR A 147 15.35 -11.34 -25.31
N ASN A 148 14.94 -10.81 -24.16
CA ASN A 148 15.80 -10.69 -22.98
C ASN A 148 14.98 -10.70 -21.68
N SER A 149 15.65 -10.80 -20.54
CA SER A 149 15.02 -10.87 -19.21
C SER A 149 15.70 -9.91 -18.24
N GLU A 150 14.91 -9.19 -17.45
CA GLU A 150 15.37 -8.47 -16.26
C GLU A 150 15.33 -9.37 -15.01
N GLY A 151 14.76 -10.58 -15.14
CA GLY A 151 14.79 -11.61 -14.12
C GLY A 151 13.43 -11.90 -13.49
N CYS A 152 13.45 -12.91 -12.62
CA CYS A 152 12.35 -13.27 -11.75
C CYS A 152 12.82 -13.21 -10.29
N GLU A 153 11.98 -12.64 -9.44
CA GLU A 153 12.23 -12.53 -8.00
C GLU A 153 11.11 -13.20 -7.22
N ALA A 154 11.47 -13.99 -6.21
CA ALA A 154 10.56 -14.54 -5.22
C ALA A 154 10.98 -14.08 -3.83
N GLY A 155 10.01 -13.72 -3.01
CA GLY A 155 10.23 -13.24 -1.65
C GLY A 155 9.27 -13.90 -0.68
N TRP A 156 9.76 -14.17 0.52
CA TRP A 156 8.97 -14.52 1.69
C TRP A 156 9.43 -13.67 2.86
N GLY A 157 8.49 -13.24 3.70
CA GLY A 157 8.78 -12.50 4.91
C GLY A 157 7.79 -12.79 6.01
N ARG A 158 8.26 -12.67 7.25
CA ARG A 158 7.46 -12.67 8.46
C ARG A 158 7.85 -11.50 9.32
N SER A 159 6.86 -10.84 9.92
CA SER A 159 7.07 -9.82 10.94
C SER A 159 6.26 -10.12 12.19
N ALA A 160 6.88 -10.06 13.36
CA ALA A 160 6.22 -10.03 14.65
C ALA A 160 6.17 -8.57 15.15
N VAL A 161 4.98 -8.12 15.52
CA VAL A 161 4.74 -6.76 16.00
C VAL A 161 4.25 -6.84 17.44
N ALA A 162 4.83 -6.04 18.32
CA ALA A 162 4.40 -5.88 19.70
C ALA A 162 4.25 -4.39 20.03
N ILE A 163 3.18 -4.01 20.73
CA ILE A 163 2.92 -2.64 21.14
C ILE A 163 2.51 -2.65 22.62
N VAL A 164 3.14 -1.79 23.41
CA VAL A 164 2.80 -1.56 24.81
C VAL A 164 2.69 -0.08 25.08
N ALA A 165 1.69 0.32 25.85
CA ALA A 165 1.49 1.71 26.23
C ALA A 165 1.13 1.85 27.72
N SER A 166 1.55 2.97 28.29
CA SER A 166 1.33 3.31 29.71
C SER A 166 -0.13 3.47 30.12
N ASN A 167 -1.07 3.55 29.16
CA ASN A 167 -2.51 3.56 29.39
C ASN A 167 -3.12 2.16 29.59
N GLY A 168 -2.29 1.11 29.63
CA GLY A 168 -2.71 -0.27 29.86
C GLY A 168 -2.85 -1.10 28.58
N PHE A 169 -2.59 -0.54 27.40
CA PHE A 169 -2.57 -1.32 26.16
C PHE A 169 -1.33 -2.21 26.09
N SER A 170 -1.52 -3.48 25.77
CA SER A 170 -0.45 -4.46 25.53
C SER A 170 -0.99 -5.52 24.57
N PHE A 171 -0.44 -5.57 23.35
CA PHE A 171 -0.88 -6.52 22.33
C PHE A 171 0.24 -6.82 21.34
N GLY A 172 0.27 -8.04 20.84
CA GLY A 172 1.21 -8.45 19.80
C GLY A 172 0.57 -9.44 18.83
N TYR A 173 1.06 -9.43 17.59
CA TYR A 173 0.60 -10.31 16.52
C TYR A 173 1.71 -10.52 15.49
N SER A 174 1.57 -11.56 14.68
CA SER A 174 2.48 -11.84 13.58
C SER A 174 1.76 -11.68 12.25
N VAL A 175 2.51 -11.30 11.23
CA VAL A 175 2.07 -11.26 9.84
C VAL A 175 3.10 -11.93 8.94
N SER A 176 2.66 -12.48 7.82
CA SER A 176 3.55 -12.94 6.74
C SER A 176 3.18 -12.31 5.41
N SER A 177 4.14 -12.31 4.50
CA SER A 177 3.93 -11.97 3.10
C SER A 177 4.81 -12.83 2.22
N SER A 178 4.30 -13.16 1.04
CA SER A 178 5.00 -13.83 -0.02
C SER A 178 4.74 -13.10 -1.33
N SER A 179 5.72 -13.12 -2.23
CA SER A 179 5.61 -12.48 -3.54
C SER A 179 6.40 -13.21 -4.61
N LEU A 180 5.96 -13.09 -5.85
CA LEU A 180 6.69 -13.47 -7.04
C LEU A 180 6.49 -12.39 -8.10
N SER A 181 7.56 -11.97 -8.78
CA SER A 181 7.50 -11.03 -9.90
C SER A 181 8.41 -11.47 -11.03
N VAL A 182 8.02 -11.18 -12.27
CA VAL A 182 8.83 -11.44 -13.47
C VAL A 182 8.83 -10.19 -14.34
N SER A 183 10.00 -9.77 -14.82
CA SER A 183 10.17 -8.63 -15.76
C SER A 183 11.01 -9.07 -16.96
N VAL A 184 10.53 -8.79 -18.17
CA VAL A 184 11.20 -9.21 -19.41
C VAL A 184 11.15 -8.13 -20.48
N LEU A 185 12.04 -8.25 -21.47
CA LEU A 185 12.09 -7.37 -22.63
C LEU A 185 11.68 -8.12 -23.90
N ALA A 186 10.87 -7.46 -24.72
CA ALA A 186 10.48 -7.92 -26.04
C ALA A 186 11.04 -7.00 -27.13
N GLY A 187 11.19 -7.54 -28.34
CA GLY A 187 11.64 -6.81 -29.51
C GLY A 187 13.16 -6.72 -29.65
N ASP A 188 13.61 -5.93 -30.62
CA ASP A 188 15.01 -5.79 -31.00
C ASP A 188 15.37 -4.33 -31.37
N SER A 189 16.59 -4.10 -31.86
CA SER A 189 17.06 -2.76 -32.25
C SER A 189 16.32 -2.17 -33.45
N VAL A 190 15.58 -2.97 -34.22
CA VAL A 190 14.83 -2.56 -35.42
C VAL A 190 13.38 -2.23 -35.07
N GLN A 191 12.72 -3.09 -34.30
CA GLN A 191 11.32 -2.93 -33.87
C GLN A 191 11.16 -2.00 -32.65
N GLY A 192 12.27 -1.71 -31.97
CA GLY A 192 12.27 -1.11 -30.65
C GLY A 192 12.18 -2.19 -29.56
N MET A 193 12.73 -1.87 -28.39
CA MET A 193 12.68 -2.74 -27.22
C MET A 193 11.63 -2.22 -26.24
N GLU A 194 10.74 -3.11 -25.82
CA GLU A 194 9.70 -2.82 -24.84
C GLU A 194 9.87 -3.73 -23.63
N ARG A 195 9.46 -3.23 -22.46
CA ARG A 195 9.50 -3.96 -21.20
C ARG A 195 8.13 -3.96 -20.56
N ASP A 196 7.75 -5.10 -20.00
CA ASP A 196 6.68 -5.15 -19.01
C ASP A 196 6.95 -6.24 -17.98
N HIS A 197 6.08 -6.32 -16.98
CA HIS A 197 6.17 -7.25 -15.86
C HIS A 197 4.79 -7.77 -15.45
N ASP A 198 4.81 -8.84 -14.67
CA ASP A 198 3.67 -9.28 -13.87
C ASP A 198 4.15 -9.72 -12.49
N TYR A 199 3.24 -9.73 -11.53
CA TYR A 199 3.56 -10.15 -10.17
C TYR A 199 2.32 -10.67 -9.43
N THR A 200 2.57 -11.38 -8.34
CA THR A 200 1.57 -11.86 -7.39
C THR A 200 2.09 -11.67 -5.97
N SER A 201 1.19 -11.35 -5.05
CA SER A 201 1.51 -11.20 -3.63
C SER A 201 0.36 -11.73 -2.78
N ALA A 202 0.69 -12.39 -1.68
CA ALA A 202 -0.30 -12.93 -0.74
C ALA A 202 0.32 -13.07 0.66
N VAL A 203 -0.52 -13.32 1.67
CA VAL A 203 -0.04 -13.66 3.01
C VAL A 203 0.63 -15.03 3.01
N TYR A 204 -0.04 -16.02 2.42
CA TYR A 204 0.42 -17.39 2.31
C TYR A 204 1.11 -17.61 0.98
N LEU A 205 2.19 -18.39 0.99
CA LEU A 205 2.89 -18.75 -0.24
C LEU A 205 1.99 -19.56 -1.19
N SER A 206 1.13 -20.41 -0.63
CA SER A 206 0.21 -21.27 -1.37
C SER A 206 -0.92 -20.51 -2.08
N ASP A 207 -1.17 -19.26 -1.71
CA ASP A 207 -2.19 -18.41 -2.32
C ASP A 207 -1.65 -17.59 -3.50
N LEU A 208 -0.35 -17.70 -3.81
CA LEU A 208 0.23 -17.07 -4.99
C LEU A 208 -0.26 -17.74 -6.28
N ARG A 209 -0.38 -16.95 -7.35
CA ARG A 209 -0.51 -17.48 -8.72
C ARG A 209 0.68 -18.39 -9.05
N GLN A 210 0.46 -19.36 -9.94
CA GLN A 210 1.54 -20.22 -10.39
C GLN A 210 2.63 -19.39 -11.08
N PRO A 211 3.93 -19.72 -10.87
CA PRO A 211 5.01 -18.97 -11.49
C PRO A 211 4.91 -18.85 -13.00
N GLU A 212 4.46 -19.91 -13.68
CA GLU A 212 4.29 -19.91 -15.13
C GLU A 212 3.22 -18.92 -15.60
N ASP A 213 2.12 -18.79 -14.86
CA ASP A 213 1.05 -17.85 -15.20
C ASP A 213 1.55 -16.42 -15.11
N VAL A 214 2.37 -16.11 -14.09
CA VAL A 214 2.98 -14.79 -13.90
C VAL A 214 4.01 -14.53 -14.98
N GLY A 215 4.87 -15.51 -15.28
CA GLY A 215 5.87 -15.41 -16.33
C GLY A 215 5.26 -15.20 -17.71
N HIS A 216 4.31 -16.06 -18.10
CA HIS A 216 3.63 -15.97 -19.38
C HIS A 216 2.91 -14.62 -19.55
N GLU A 217 2.24 -14.12 -18.50
CA GLU A 217 1.57 -12.82 -18.55
C GLU A 217 2.57 -11.66 -18.66
N ALA A 218 3.73 -11.72 -17.98
CA ALA A 218 4.79 -10.73 -18.14
C ALA A 218 5.32 -10.68 -19.58
N GLY A 219 5.62 -11.84 -20.18
CA GLY A 219 6.05 -11.95 -21.57
C GLY A 219 4.99 -11.46 -22.56
N ARG A 220 3.74 -11.86 -22.38
CA ARG A 220 2.61 -11.42 -23.23
C ARG A 220 2.46 -9.90 -23.19
N ARG A 221 2.53 -9.29 -22.01
CA ARG A 221 2.45 -7.83 -21.84
C ARG A 221 3.61 -7.10 -22.52
N ALA A 222 4.85 -7.58 -22.36
CA ALA A 222 6.01 -6.99 -23.01
C ALA A 222 5.87 -7.00 -24.55
N VAL A 223 5.46 -8.14 -25.13
CA VAL A 223 5.28 -8.30 -26.58
C VAL A 223 4.16 -7.41 -27.11
N HIS A 224 3.04 -7.29 -26.38
CA HIS A 224 1.91 -6.47 -26.81
C HIS A 224 2.24 -4.98 -26.96
N ARG A 225 3.31 -4.49 -26.31
CA ARG A 225 3.72 -3.08 -26.39
C ARG A 225 4.51 -2.75 -27.66
N LEU A 226 5.01 -3.75 -28.38
CA LEU A 226 5.88 -3.53 -29.53
C LEU A 226 5.22 -2.70 -30.62
N ASN A 227 6.03 -1.90 -31.32
CA ASN A 227 5.60 -1.00 -32.38
C ASN A 227 4.58 0.08 -31.91
N ALA A 228 4.75 0.57 -30.68
CA ALA A 228 3.92 1.62 -30.11
C ALA A 228 3.95 2.90 -30.95
N ARG A 229 2.81 3.61 -30.96
CA ARG A 229 2.61 4.83 -31.75
C ARG A 229 2.26 6.00 -30.85
N LYS A 230 2.67 7.21 -31.22
CA LYS A 230 2.08 8.42 -30.66
C LYS A 230 0.73 8.70 -31.33
N VAL A 231 -0.18 9.28 -30.56
CA VAL A 231 -1.47 9.78 -31.05
C VAL A 231 -1.52 11.30 -31.00
N ALA A 232 -2.40 11.90 -31.81
CA ALA A 232 -2.63 13.34 -31.76
C ALA A 232 -3.33 13.74 -30.47
N THR A 233 -3.04 14.94 -29.98
CA THR A 233 -3.69 15.49 -28.79
C THR A 233 -5.21 15.56 -28.95
N ARG A 234 -5.97 14.92 -28.05
CA ARG A 234 -7.44 14.93 -28.05
C ARG A 234 -8.03 14.63 -26.67
N GLN A 235 -9.27 15.08 -26.45
CA GLN A 235 -10.07 14.64 -25.31
C GLN A 235 -10.82 13.36 -25.67
N VAL A 236 -10.73 12.35 -24.81
CA VAL A 236 -11.34 11.02 -25.01
C VAL A 236 -11.69 10.35 -23.68
N PRO A 237 -12.58 9.34 -23.70
CA PRO A 237 -12.66 8.35 -22.65
C PRO A 237 -11.31 7.64 -22.45
N VAL A 238 -10.93 7.48 -21.19
CA VAL A 238 -9.75 6.74 -20.78
C VAL A 238 -10.21 5.58 -19.91
N ILE A 239 -9.78 4.37 -20.27
CA ILE A 239 -10.02 3.17 -19.47
C ILE A 239 -8.70 2.81 -18.78
N LEU A 240 -8.71 2.64 -17.46
CA LEU A 240 -7.56 2.29 -16.64
C LEU A 240 -7.60 0.79 -16.32
N ASP A 241 -6.56 0.07 -16.71
CA ASP A 241 -6.32 -1.31 -16.25
C ASP A 241 -6.27 -1.36 -14.71
N PRO A 242 -6.76 -2.44 -14.05
CA PRO A 242 -6.77 -2.56 -12.59
C PRO A 242 -5.41 -2.23 -11.94
N ARG A 243 -4.30 -2.56 -12.60
CA ARG A 243 -2.92 -2.33 -12.11
C ARG A 243 -2.59 -0.85 -11.91
N VAL A 244 -3.20 0.03 -12.72
CA VAL A 244 -3.01 1.49 -12.65
C VAL A 244 -4.20 2.19 -12.00
N ALA A 245 -5.41 1.64 -12.15
CA ALA A 245 -6.64 2.13 -11.52
C ALA A 245 -6.53 2.23 -10.00
N ARG A 246 -5.89 1.26 -9.34
CA ARG A 246 -5.59 1.32 -7.89
C ARG A 246 -4.80 2.57 -7.47
N GLY A 247 -4.01 3.17 -8.37
CA GLY A 247 -3.29 4.40 -8.10
C GLY A 247 -4.22 5.61 -7.96
N LEU A 248 -5.31 5.63 -8.73
CA LEU A 248 -6.37 6.63 -8.59
C LEU A 248 -7.09 6.46 -7.23
N ILE A 249 -7.40 5.24 -6.85
CA ILE A 249 -8.01 4.92 -5.55
C ILE A 249 -7.05 5.22 -4.38
N SER A 250 -5.76 5.01 -4.56
CA SER A 250 -4.73 5.43 -3.59
C SER A 250 -4.68 6.95 -3.44
N SER A 251 -4.95 7.71 -4.51
CA SER A 251 -5.02 9.17 -4.46
C SER A 251 -6.21 9.65 -3.63
N LEU A 252 -7.36 8.95 -3.70
CA LEU A 252 -8.48 9.17 -2.79
C LEU A 252 -8.06 8.94 -1.34
N ALA A 253 -7.47 7.79 -1.01
CA ALA A 253 -7.02 7.47 0.35
C ALA A 253 -6.07 8.54 0.92
N GLY A 254 -5.16 9.06 0.09
CA GLY A 254 -4.29 10.19 0.46
C GLY A 254 -5.05 11.49 0.68
N ALA A 255 -6.03 11.81 -0.17
CA ALA A 255 -6.85 13.02 -0.06
C ALA A 255 -7.75 13.01 1.18
N ILE A 256 -8.18 11.85 1.65
CA ILE A 256 -9.01 11.71 2.86
C ILE A 256 -8.19 11.39 4.12
N ASN A 257 -6.86 11.46 4.04
CA ASN A 257 -5.96 11.29 5.18
C ASN A 257 -6.15 12.43 6.18
N GLY A 258 -6.50 12.10 7.42
CA GLY A 258 -6.81 13.05 8.49
C GLY A 258 -5.71 14.06 8.76
N ALA A 259 -4.44 13.66 8.66
CA ALA A 259 -3.32 14.57 8.88
C ALA A 259 -3.20 15.61 7.75
N GLY A 260 -3.47 15.21 6.51
CA GLY A 260 -3.51 16.12 5.36
C GLY A 260 -4.71 17.07 5.40
N VAL A 261 -5.88 16.55 5.76
CA VAL A 261 -7.12 17.35 5.94
C VAL A 261 -6.93 18.38 7.05
N ALA A 262 -6.41 17.98 8.22
CA ALA A 262 -6.18 18.87 9.36
C ALA A 262 -5.14 19.97 9.09
N ARG A 263 -4.19 19.73 8.18
CA ARG A 263 -3.24 20.76 7.70
C ARG A 263 -3.76 21.60 6.53
N GLY A 264 -4.94 21.26 5.99
CA GLY A 264 -5.50 21.94 4.82
C GLY A 264 -4.78 21.64 3.51
N THR A 265 -3.98 20.57 3.45
CA THR A 265 -3.18 20.17 2.28
C THR A 265 -3.85 19.07 1.44
N SER A 266 -5.19 19.06 1.42
CA SER A 266 -5.99 18.11 0.65
C SER A 266 -6.98 18.86 -0.25
N PHE A 267 -7.12 18.43 -1.49
CA PHE A 267 -8.13 18.91 -2.42
C PHE A 267 -9.57 18.52 -2.05
N LEU A 268 -9.74 17.57 -1.11
CA LEU A 268 -11.03 17.12 -0.58
C LEU A 268 -11.35 17.67 0.81
N LYS A 269 -10.49 18.50 1.43
CA LYS A 269 -10.64 18.92 2.84
C LYS A 269 -12.02 19.47 3.24
N ASP A 270 -12.72 20.10 2.29
CA ASP A 270 -14.05 20.71 2.50
C ASP A 270 -15.21 19.86 1.92
N LYS A 271 -14.97 18.56 1.68
CA LYS A 271 -15.90 17.66 0.96
C LYS A 271 -16.56 16.57 1.81
N LEU A 272 -16.36 16.56 3.13
CA LEU A 272 -17.10 15.63 4.00
C LEU A 272 -18.61 15.84 3.85
N GLY A 273 -19.35 14.76 3.66
CA GLY A 273 -20.80 14.78 3.45
C GLY A 273 -21.24 15.28 2.07
N GLN A 274 -20.31 15.49 1.14
CA GLN A 274 -20.63 15.92 -0.23
C GLN A 274 -20.44 14.78 -1.24
N GLN A 275 -21.15 14.90 -2.36
CA GLN A 275 -20.95 14.06 -3.53
C GLN A 275 -19.53 14.29 -4.10
N VAL A 276 -18.73 13.23 -4.16
CA VAL A 276 -17.37 13.23 -4.72
C VAL A 276 -17.18 12.21 -5.84
N PHE A 277 -18.11 11.25 -5.98
CA PHE A 277 -18.22 10.32 -7.10
C PHE A 277 -19.63 10.35 -7.68
N ALA A 278 -19.85 9.71 -8.83
CA ALA A 278 -21.20 9.42 -9.31
C ALA A 278 -22.02 8.62 -8.28
N LYS A 279 -23.35 8.71 -8.35
CA LYS A 279 -24.25 7.90 -7.52
C LYS A 279 -24.04 6.41 -7.80
N GLY A 280 -24.23 5.59 -6.78
CA GLY A 280 -23.99 4.15 -6.81
C GLY A 280 -22.53 3.73 -6.55
N ILE A 281 -21.58 4.67 -6.56
CA ILE A 281 -20.18 4.35 -6.28
C ILE A 281 -19.95 4.17 -4.79
N ARG A 282 -19.28 3.08 -4.42
CA ARG A 282 -18.91 2.76 -3.05
C ARG A 282 -17.42 2.45 -2.96
N VAL A 283 -16.79 2.98 -1.93
CA VAL A 283 -15.37 2.71 -1.62
C VAL A 283 -15.29 2.27 -0.16
N ILE A 284 -14.64 1.13 0.05
CA ILE A 284 -14.59 0.43 1.33
C ILE A 284 -13.16 0.43 1.86
N ASP A 285 -13.00 0.70 3.15
CA ASP A 285 -11.83 0.30 3.92
C ASP A 285 -12.22 -0.88 4.82
N ASP A 286 -11.55 -2.03 4.66
CA ASP A 286 -11.87 -3.24 5.42
C ASP A 286 -10.63 -3.81 6.13
N PRO A 287 -10.41 -3.51 7.41
CA PRO A 287 -9.24 -3.96 8.16
C PRO A 287 -9.33 -5.44 8.58
N HIS A 288 -10.47 -6.10 8.39
CA HIS A 288 -10.75 -7.42 8.94
C HIS A 288 -10.84 -8.53 7.89
N ARG A 289 -10.34 -8.26 6.69
CA ARG A 289 -10.31 -9.26 5.62
C ARG A 289 -9.43 -10.44 6.00
N GLN A 290 -9.97 -11.64 5.84
CA GLN A 290 -9.17 -12.86 5.94
C GLN A 290 -8.05 -12.82 4.92
N ARG A 291 -6.82 -13.10 5.36
CA ARG A 291 -5.60 -13.10 4.53
C ARG A 291 -5.36 -11.79 3.77
N GLY A 292 -5.92 -10.67 4.22
CA GLY A 292 -5.69 -9.36 3.61
C GLY A 292 -4.28 -8.86 3.91
N LEU A 293 -3.56 -8.37 2.91
CA LEU A 293 -2.18 -7.87 3.05
C LEU A 293 -2.04 -6.67 3.98
N ARG A 294 -3.15 -5.96 4.26
CA ARG A 294 -3.20 -4.83 5.20
C ARG A 294 -4.22 -5.01 6.31
N SER A 295 -4.63 -6.26 6.54
CA SER A 295 -5.52 -6.60 7.64
C SER A 295 -4.81 -6.44 8.98
N ARG A 296 -5.52 -5.88 9.96
CA ARG A 296 -4.97 -5.60 11.29
C ARG A 296 -6.06 -5.70 12.38
N PRO A 297 -5.77 -6.36 13.51
CA PRO A 297 -6.77 -6.59 14.56
C PRO A 297 -7.08 -5.32 15.37
N CYS A 298 -6.13 -4.38 15.44
CA CYS A 298 -6.29 -3.03 15.96
C CYS A 298 -5.38 -2.08 15.18
N ASP A 299 -5.49 -0.78 15.42
CA ASP A 299 -4.59 0.21 14.81
C ASP A 299 -3.29 0.38 15.64
N GLY A 300 -2.36 1.20 15.14
CA GLY A 300 -1.05 1.45 15.76
C GLY A 300 -1.08 2.25 17.08
N GLU A 301 -2.27 2.67 17.52
CA GLU A 301 -2.51 3.34 18.81
C GLU A 301 -3.35 2.47 19.76
N GLY A 302 -3.63 1.22 19.37
CA GLY A 302 -4.43 0.29 20.15
C GLY A 302 -5.93 0.53 20.06
N VAL A 303 -6.39 1.33 19.09
CA VAL A 303 -7.81 1.61 18.86
C VAL A 303 -8.43 0.52 17.97
N ALA A 304 -9.67 0.14 18.25
CA ALA A 304 -10.38 -0.87 17.48
C ALA A 304 -10.62 -0.42 16.03
N THR A 305 -10.27 -1.29 15.08
CA THR A 305 -10.48 -1.09 13.64
C THR A 305 -11.87 -1.59 13.24
N ARG A 306 -12.47 -1.01 12.19
CA ARG A 306 -13.81 -1.40 11.69
C ARG A 306 -13.88 -1.27 10.18
N ARG A 307 -14.61 -2.17 9.53
CA ARG A 307 -15.00 -1.99 8.11
C ARG A 307 -15.84 -0.72 7.95
N ARG A 308 -15.50 0.11 6.97
CA ARG A 308 -16.19 1.39 6.70
C ARG A 308 -16.41 1.57 5.20
N ALA A 309 -17.60 2.02 4.83
CA ALA A 309 -17.81 2.64 3.53
C ALA A 309 -17.36 4.09 3.63
N VAL A 310 -16.14 4.38 3.14
CA VAL A 310 -15.61 5.76 3.14
C VAL A 310 -16.28 6.63 2.09
N VAL A 311 -16.78 5.99 1.03
CA VAL A 311 -17.71 6.58 0.07
C VAL A 311 -18.93 5.68 0.01
N GLU A 312 -20.12 6.26 0.16
CA GLU A 312 -21.41 5.56 0.12
C GLU A 312 -22.35 6.33 -0.82
N ASP A 313 -22.91 5.67 -1.83
CA ASP A 313 -23.69 6.31 -2.92
C ASP A 313 -23.00 7.54 -3.55
N GLY A 314 -21.66 7.48 -3.64
CA GLY A 314 -20.79 8.53 -4.15
C GLY A 314 -20.55 9.73 -3.20
N VAL A 315 -21.07 9.68 -1.97
CA VAL A 315 -20.87 10.68 -0.91
C VAL A 315 -19.70 10.30 -0.01
N LEU A 316 -18.81 11.25 0.28
CA LEU A 316 -17.70 11.05 1.23
C LEU A 316 -18.22 11.06 2.67
N THR A 317 -18.08 9.94 3.39
CA THR A 317 -18.74 9.75 4.70
C THR A 317 -17.81 9.95 5.90
N THR A 318 -16.50 9.80 5.71
CA THR A 318 -15.51 9.88 6.79
C THR A 318 -14.12 10.20 6.25
N TRP A 319 -13.27 10.71 7.15
CA TRP A 319 -11.81 10.75 6.97
C TRP A 319 -11.16 9.47 7.49
N LEU A 320 -9.90 9.25 7.13
CA LEU A 320 -9.02 8.28 7.78
C LEU A 320 -8.29 8.99 8.92
N LEU A 321 -8.70 8.73 10.15
CA LEU A 321 -8.26 9.44 11.36
C LEU A 321 -7.52 8.52 12.34
N ASP A 322 -6.38 9.01 12.82
CA ASP A 322 -5.70 8.58 14.06
C ASP A 322 -6.14 9.47 15.24
N LEU A 323 -5.60 9.27 16.44
CA LEU A 323 -5.94 10.10 17.61
C LEU A 323 -5.55 11.57 17.43
N ARG A 324 -4.37 11.83 16.87
CA ARG A 324 -3.86 13.21 16.73
C ARG A 324 -4.73 14.03 15.76
N SER A 325 -4.97 13.50 14.57
CA SER A 325 -5.77 14.17 13.53
C SER A 325 -7.24 14.26 13.91
N SER A 326 -7.81 13.25 14.58
CA SER A 326 -9.19 13.33 15.07
C SER A 326 -9.35 14.45 16.11
N ARG A 327 -8.45 14.56 17.08
CA ARG A 327 -8.46 15.67 18.06
C ARG A 327 -8.32 17.03 17.39
N GLN A 328 -7.40 17.16 16.44
CA GLN A 328 -7.20 18.41 15.69
C GLN A 328 -8.45 18.83 14.89
N LEU A 329 -9.23 17.87 14.41
CA LEU A 329 -10.47 18.10 13.66
C LEU A 329 -11.72 18.15 14.55
N GLY A 330 -11.59 17.96 15.87
CA GLY A 330 -12.74 17.86 16.79
C GLY A 330 -13.63 16.64 16.53
N MET A 331 -13.05 15.55 16.05
CA MET A 331 -13.72 14.29 15.70
C MET A 331 -13.21 13.13 16.57
N THR A 332 -13.78 11.94 16.39
CA THR A 332 -13.32 10.70 17.01
C THR A 332 -12.37 9.94 16.07
N SER A 333 -11.37 9.25 16.62
CA SER A 333 -10.52 8.36 15.83
C SER A 333 -11.36 7.31 15.10
N THR A 334 -10.90 6.95 13.91
CA THR A 334 -11.59 5.95 13.07
C THR A 334 -10.88 4.61 13.07
N GLY A 335 -9.80 4.47 13.85
CA GLY A 335 -8.96 3.27 13.92
C GLY A 335 -8.00 3.17 12.74
N HIS A 336 -7.46 4.30 12.24
CA HIS A 336 -6.58 4.30 11.07
C HIS A 336 -5.11 4.57 11.39
N ALA A 337 -4.71 4.62 12.66
CA ALA A 337 -3.31 4.84 12.98
C ALA A 337 -2.44 3.68 12.45
N SER A 338 -1.42 4.00 11.68
CA SER A 338 -0.34 3.12 11.30
C SER A 338 0.94 3.56 12.00
N ARG A 339 1.80 2.61 12.33
CA ARG A 339 2.95 2.86 13.19
C ARG A 339 4.14 2.02 12.79
N GLY A 340 5.29 2.67 12.62
CA GLY A 340 6.61 2.04 12.61
C GLY A 340 7.37 2.37 13.89
N THR A 341 8.63 1.95 13.98
CA THR A 341 9.50 2.20 15.15
C THR A 341 10.07 3.61 15.17
N GLY A 342 10.22 4.25 14.02
CA GLY A 342 10.93 5.53 13.85
C GLY A 342 10.05 6.77 13.67
N SER A 343 8.76 6.72 13.96
CA SER A 343 7.87 7.88 13.82
C SER A 343 6.64 7.80 14.74
N PRO A 344 5.96 8.93 15.02
CA PRO A 344 4.65 8.91 15.64
C PRO A 344 3.64 8.17 14.74
N PRO A 345 2.54 7.67 15.33
CA PRO A 345 1.43 7.14 14.56
C PRO A 345 0.90 8.17 13.55
N SER A 346 0.44 7.68 12.41
CA SER A 346 -0.16 8.51 11.36
C SER A 346 -1.28 7.76 10.64
N PRO A 347 -2.31 8.43 10.10
CA PRO A 347 -3.42 7.73 9.49
C PRO A 347 -2.97 7.01 8.21
N SER A 348 -3.44 5.77 8.02
CA SER A 348 -3.29 5.00 6.80
C SER A 348 -4.48 4.08 6.60
N ALA A 349 -4.85 3.88 5.34
CA ALA A 349 -5.86 2.92 4.93
C ALA A 349 -5.42 1.48 5.23
N SER A 350 -6.38 0.59 5.42
CA SER A 350 -6.16 -0.85 5.54
C SER A 350 -6.28 -1.52 4.18
N ASN A 351 -7.20 -2.47 3.99
CA ASN A 351 -7.52 -3.04 2.69
C ASN A 351 -8.60 -2.19 2.02
N PHE A 352 -8.17 -1.28 1.16
CA PHE A 352 -8.99 -0.19 0.61
C PHE A 352 -9.36 -0.46 -0.84
N TYR A 353 -10.64 -0.47 -1.19
CA TYR A 353 -11.05 -0.81 -2.55
C TYR A 353 -12.32 -0.09 -2.99
N LEU A 354 -12.39 0.17 -4.29
CA LEU A 354 -13.62 0.58 -4.96
C LEU A 354 -14.42 -0.68 -5.33
N GLU A 355 -15.72 -0.72 -4.98
CA GLU A 355 -16.59 -1.87 -5.29
C GLU A 355 -16.83 -2.02 -6.80
N ALA A 356 -16.96 -3.26 -7.27
CA ALA A 356 -17.19 -3.57 -8.67
C ALA A 356 -18.50 -2.95 -9.21
N GLY A 357 -18.46 -2.53 -10.47
CA GLY A 357 -19.65 -2.26 -11.26
C GLY A 357 -20.24 -3.53 -11.86
N VAL A 358 -21.14 -3.36 -12.84
CA VAL A 358 -21.84 -4.48 -13.49
C VAL A 358 -21.36 -4.75 -14.92
N VAL A 359 -20.67 -3.78 -15.54
CA VAL A 359 -20.21 -3.87 -16.93
C VAL A 359 -18.86 -4.57 -16.96
N THR A 360 -18.68 -5.56 -17.84
CA THR A 360 -17.38 -6.24 -18.00
C THR A 360 -16.36 -5.31 -18.66
N PRO A 361 -15.04 -5.52 -18.45
CA PRO A 361 -14.01 -4.74 -19.14
C PRO A 361 -14.14 -4.79 -20.67
N ALA A 362 -14.56 -5.93 -21.23
CA ALA A 362 -14.76 -6.09 -22.66
C ALA A 362 -15.93 -5.23 -23.17
N GLU A 363 -17.08 -5.26 -22.49
CA GLU A 363 -18.22 -4.39 -22.83
C GLU A 363 -17.86 -2.91 -22.65
N MET A 364 -17.10 -2.56 -21.61
CA MET A 364 -16.64 -1.20 -21.36
C MET A 364 -15.73 -0.68 -22.48
N ILE A 365 -14.83 -1.51 -23.01
CA ILE A 365 -14.00 -1.17 -24.18
C ILE A 365 -14.87 -1.05 -25.43
N HIS A 366 -15.82 -1.97 -25.62
CA HIS A 366 -16.72 -1.97 -26.77
C HIS A 366 -17.59 -0.71 -26.85
N ASP A 367 -18.04 -0.19 -25.72
CA ASP A 367 -18.83 1.05 -25.62
C ASP A 367 -18.01 2.32 -25.91
N VAL A 368 -16.69 2.22 -26.12
CA VAL A 368 -15.82 3.36 -26.43
C VAL A 368 -15.43 3.33 -27.90
N PRO A 369 -16.08 4.13 -28.79
CA PRO A 369 -15.74 4.15 -30.21
C PRO A 369 -14.28 4.56 -30.46
N ASP A 370 -13.78 5.54 -29.73
CA ASP A 370 -12.37 5.89 -29.73
C ASP A 370 -11.96 6.36 -28.33
N GLY A 371 -10.86 5.80 -27.83
CA GLY A 371 -10.38 6.12 -26.49
C GLY A 371 -9.00 5.53 -26.21
N PHE A 372 -8.60 5.55 -24.96
CA PHE A 372 -7.29 5.09 -24.56
C PHE A 372 -7.36 4.14 -23.37
N TYR A 373 -6.94 2.89 -23.57
CA TYR A 373 -6.78 1.91 -22.52
C TYR A 373 -5.37 1.99 -21.93
N VAL A 374 -5.24 2.52 -20.72
CA VAL A 374 -3.96 2.76 -20.04
C VAL A 374 -3.60 1.55 -19.21
N THR A 375 -2.42 0.99 -19.48
CA THR A 375 -1.84 -0.13 -18.73
C THR A 375 -0.57 0.25 -17.98
N GLU A 376 -0.03 1.45 -18.19
CA GLU A 376 1.11 1.96 -17.44
C GLU A 376 1.01 3.47 -17.25
N LEU A 377 1.43 3.95 -16.07
CA LEU A 377 1.55 5.36 -15.75
C LEU A 377 2.92 5.65 -15.13
N PHE A 378 3.61 6.66 -15.63
CA PHE A 378 4.94 7.07 -15.18
C PHE A 378 4.99 8.56 -14.81
N GLY A 379 6.00 8.90 -14.00
CA GLY A 379 6.18 10.25 -13.45
C GLY A 379 5.33 10.55 -12.21
N GLN A 380 5.80 11.51 -11.43
CA GLN A 380 5.07 12.14 -10.33
C GLN A 380 4.21 13.25 -10.95
N GLY A 381 2.90 13.17 -10.76
CA GLY A 381 1.98 14.00 -11.54
C GLY A 381 0.66 14.27 -10.84
N VAL A 382 0.62 14.10 -9.52
CA VAL A 382 -0.59 14.27 -8.73
C VAL A 382 -0.33 15.34 -7.66
N ASN A 383 -1.10 16.42 -7.71
CA ASN A 383 -1.04 17.46 -6.71
C ASN A 383 -2.09 17.20 -5.61
N GLY A 384 -1.65 16.80 -4.42
CA GLY A 384 -2.53 16.52 -3.29
C GLY A 384 -3.33 17.73 -2.77
N VAL A 385 -2.91 18.96 -3.08
CA VAL A 385 -3.57 20.19 -2.63
C VAL A 385 -4.67 20.65 -3.60
N THR A 386 -4.41 20.59 -4.91
CA THR A 386 -5.34 21.09 -5.95
C THR A 386 -6.16 19.99 -6.62
N GLY A 387 -5.65 18.75 -6.60
CA GLY A 387 -6.19 17.62 -7.34
C GLY A 387 -5.69 17.55 -8.78
N ASP A 388 -4.79 18.42 -9.21
CA ASP A 388 -4.30 18.39 -10.60
C ASP A 388 -3.57 17.08 -10.88
N TYR A 389 -3.91 16.48 -12.03
CA TYR A 389 -3.42 15.19 -12.46
C TYR A 389 -2.81 15.33 -13.86
N SER A 390 -1.54 14.94 -14.00
CA SER A 390 -0.85 14.87 -15.28
C SER A 390 0.26 13.84 -15.20
N ARG A 391 0.06 12.67 -15.79
CA ARG A 391 1.04 11.58 -15.77
C ARG A 391 1.35 11.14 -17.18
N GLY A 392 2.60 10.75 -17.41
CA GLY A 392 2.96 10.01 -18.60
C GLY A 392 2.24 8.66 -18.60
N ALA A 393 1.79 8.22 -19.76
CA ALA A 393 0.96 7.03 -19.91
C ALA A 393 1.39 6.20 -21.11
N ALA A 394 1.23 4.89 -20.97
CA ALA A 394 1.33 3.93 -22.06
C ALA A 394 0.19 2.90 -21.95
N GLY A 395 -0.15 2.29 -23.09
CA GLY A 395 -1.25 1.35 -23.17
C GLY A 395 -1.66 1.13 -24.62
N PHE A 396 -2.96 1.14 -24.90
CA PHE A 396 -3.51 0.80 -26.21
C PHE A 396 -4.59 1.77 -26.64
N TRP A 397 -4.52 2.20 -27.90
CA TRP A 397 -5.61 2.95 -28.50
C TRP A 397 -6.81 2.05 -28.73
N ILE A 398 -8.00 2.56 -28.41
CA ILE A 398 -9.28 1.93 -28.74
C ILE A 398 -9.81 2.61 -30.00
N SER A 399 -10.23 1.83 -31.00
CA SER A 399 -10.90 2.35 -32.20
C SER A 399 -11.99 1.39 -32.66
N GLY A 400 -13.18 1.91 -32.94
CA GLY A 400 -14.38 1.11 -33.24
C GLY A 400 -14.84 0.21 -32.10
N GLY A 401 -14.49 0.53 -30.84
CA GLY A 401 -14.79 -0.35 -29.70
C GLY A 401 -13.83 -1.54 -29.54
N GLU A 402 -12.67 -1.53 -30.20
CA GLU A 402 -11.68 -2.60 -30.14
C GLU A 402 -10.27 -2.05 -29.85
N ILE A 403 -9.44 -2.85 -29.18
CA ILE A 403 -8.02 -2.53 -28.99
C ILE A 403 -7.33 -2.57 -30.35
N ALA A 404 -6.83 -1.41 -30.81
CA ALA A 404 -6.31 -1.24 -32.16
C ALA A 404 -4.78 -1.36 -32.24
N PHE A 405 -4.04 -0.57 -31.44
CA PHE A 405 -2.57 -0.57 -31.46
C PHE A 405 -1.99 -0.03 -30.15
N PRO A 406 -0.75 -0.43 -29.78
CA PRO A 406 -0.08 0.11 -28.60
C PRO A 406 0.27 1.60 -28.78
N VAL A 407 0.17 2.34 -27.69
CA VAL A 407 0.46 3.78 -27.60
C VAL A 407 1.41 4.03 -26.45
N SER A 408 2.44 4.82 -26.71
CA SER A 408 3.43 5.26 -25.73
C SER A 408 3.79 6.72 -25.97
N GLU A 409 4.55 7.31 -25.04
CA GLU A 409 4.98 8.71 -25.09
C GLU A 409 3.81 9.72 -25.17
N VAL A 410 2.74 9.45 -24.42
CA VAL A 410 1.61 10.38 -24.22
C VAL A 410 1.47 10.74 -22.76
N THR A 411 0.72 11.81 -22.47
CA THR A 411 0.31 12.17 -21.11
C THR A 411 -1.20 12.15 -20.99
N VAL A 412 -1.70 11.74 -19.83
CA VAL A 412 -3.12 11.81 -19.47
C VAL A 412 -3.26 12.89 -18.40
N ALA A 413 -4.10 13.90 -18.69
CA ALA A 413 -4.28 15.06 -17.82
C ALA A 413 -5.76 15.35 -17.52
N GLY A 414 -6.00 15.80 -16.28
CA GLY A 414 -7.31 16.17 -15.75
C GLY A 414 -7.21 16.71 -14.31
N ASN A 415 -8.33 16.78 -13.61
CA ASN A 415 -8.36 17.06 -12.16
C ASN A 415 -9.08 15.92 -11.44
N LEU A 416 -8.51 15.43 -10.34
CA LEU A 416 -9.00 14.28 -9.58
C LEU A 416 -10.46 14.42 -9.14
N LYS A 417 -10.93 15.65 -8.83
CA LYS A 417 -12.34 15.87 -8.45
C LYS A 417 -13.28 15.56 -9.61
N ASP A 418 -12.94 16.01 -10.81
CA ASP A 418 -13.72 15.78 -12.01
C ASP A 418 -13.59 14.31 -12.46
N MET A 419 -12.40 13.73 -12.32
CA MET A 419 -12.16 12.32 -12.62
C MET A 419 -13.03 11.40 -11.75
N PHE A 420 -13.11 11.65 -10.45
CA PHE A 420 -13.95 10.85 -9.55
C PHE A 420 -15.44 10.98 -9.88
N LEU A 421 -15.91 12.18 -10.24
CA LEU A 421 -17.32 12.40 -10.61
C LEU A 421 -17.70 11.72 -11.93
N ASN A 422 -16.76 11.56 -12.86
CA ASN A 422 -16.98 10.99 -14.19
C ASN A 422 -16.44 9.55 -14.32
N LEU A 423 -16.19 8.88 -13.20
CA LEU A 423 -15.67 7.52 -13.15
C LEU A 423 -16.81 6.50 -13.20
N THR A 424 -16.61 5.43 -13.98
CA THR A 424 -17.48 4.24 -14.03
C THR A 424 -16.64 2.97 -13.82
N PRO A 425 -16.93 2.14 -12.82
CA PRO A 425 -16.21 0.90 -12.57
C PRO A 425 -16.73 -0.28 -13.39
N ALA A 426 -15.84 -1.19 -13.74
CA ALA A 426 -16.16 -2.47 -14.35
C ALA A 426 -16.40 -3.55 -13.28
N SER A 427 -16.73 -4.77 -13.74
CA SER A 427 -17.11 -5.91 -12.91
C SER A 427 -15.95 -6.77 -12.41
N ASP A 428 -14.70 -6.45 -12.78
CA ASP A 428 -13.51 -7.29 -12.62
C ASP A 428 -12.68 -6.97 -11.36
N LEU A 429 -13.33 -6.57 -10.27
CA LEU A 429 -12.62 -6.32 -9.02
C LEU A 429 -12.01 -7.62 -8.49
N GLU A 430 -10.68 -7.65 -8.43
CA GLU A 430 -9.91 -8.65 -7.70
C GLU A 430 -9.21 -7.99 -6.52
N LEU A 431 -9.21 -8.68 -5.38
CA LEU A 431 -8.71 -8.11 -4.14
C LEU A 431 -7.39 -8.78 -3.76
N ARG A 432 -6.33 -8.36 -4.44
CA ARG A 432 -5.00 -8.99 -4.38
C ARG A 432 -3.96 -8.15 -3.65
N HIS A 433 -4.28 -6.90 -3.32
CA HIS A 433 -3.33 -5.95 -2.77
C HIS A 433 -3.87 -5.32 -1.48
N GLY A 434 -3.14 -4.31 -0.99
CA GLY A 434 -3.65 -3.44 0.07
C GLY A 434 -4.57 -2.33 -0.44
N ILE A 435 -4.47 -1.99 -1.74
CA ILE A 435 -5.40 -1.10 -2.42
C ILE A 435 -5.76 -1.73 -3.76
N ASP A 436 -7.05 -1.93 -4.00
CA ASP A 436 -7.56 -2.59 -5.18
C ASP A 436 -8.65 -1.77 -5.88
N SER A 437 -8.82 -2.03 -7.16
CA SER A 437 -9.79 -1.36 -8.01
C SER A 437 -10.16 -2.30 -9.14
N PRO A 438 -11.41 -2.32 -9.61
CA PRO A 438 -11.72 -2.89 -10.92
C PRO A 438 -11.09 -2.01 -12.02
N THR A 439 -11.25 -2.44 -13.27
CA THR A 439 -11.05 -1.59 -14.43
C THR A 439 -11.96 -0.35 -14.31
N LEU A 440 -11.44 0.83 -14.65
CA LEU A 440 -12.17 2.09 -14.52
C LEU A 440 -12.24 2.84 -15.84
N ARG A 441 -13.42 3.27 -16.27
CA ARG A 441 -13.57 4.27 -17.33
C ARG A 441 -13.71 5.66 -16.72
N ILE A 442 -13.04 6.65 -17.32
CA ILE A 442 -13.12 8.06 -16.96
C ILE A 442 -13.32 8.86 -18.24
N ASP A 443 -14.42 9.60 -18.31
CA ASP A 443 -14.73 10.45 -19.46
C ASP A 443 -14.14 11.85 -19.30
N GLY A 444 -13.80 12.49 -20.43
CA GLY A 444 -13.37 13.90 -20.45
C GLY A 444 -11.89 14.17 -20.15
N LEU A 445 -11.03 13.14 -20.16
CA LEU A 445 -9.59 13.32 -19.98
C LEU A 445 -8.91 13.79 -21.27
N THR A 446 -7.85 14.60 -21.11
CA THR A 446 -7.00 15.01 -22.23
C THR A 446 -5.85 14.01 -22.36
N VAL A 447 -5.74 13.38 -23.53
CA VAL A 447 -4.57 12.60 -23.93
C VAL A 447 -3.71 13.51 -24.82
N ALA A 448 -2.58 13.98 -24.30
CA ALA A 448 -1.67 14.83 -25.05
C ALA A 448 -0.51 14.00 -25.62
N GLY A 449 -0.24 14.20 -26.91
CA GLY A 449 0.76 13.46 -27.66
C GLY A 449 1.42 14.35 -28.69
N ARG A 450 1.26 14.01 -29.98
CA ARG A 450 1.73 14.84 -31.10
C ARG A 450 0.92 16.13 -31.24
#